data_AF-A0A7R9XW48-F1
#
_entry.id   AF-A0A7R9XW48-F1
#
_cell.length_a   1.000
_cell.length_b   1.000
_cell.length_c   1.000
_cell.angle_alpha   90.00
_cell.angle_beta   90.00
_cell.angle_gamma   90.00
#
_symmetry.space_group_name_H-M   'P 1'
#
loop_
_entity.id
_entity.type
_entity.pdbx_description
1 polymer ?
#
loop_
_entity_poly.entity_id
_entity_poly.type
_entity_poly.pdbx_seq_one_letter_code
_entity_poly.pdbx_strand_id
1 'polypeptide(L)'
;GKKTKKMTKKLAKQKYREQTRRQILPAAMVRARALTALLKMSVNPTVEWSSRLRCLAALVRLSVLDPGRQAMIESMGGVDVATQVLLTWLQQRSLQGPDSAMQLIRVLLYAPASSILAAKRLAVTSGETADALARVLAATPGNVAAQRTGLASTWQILRLAGPKSGVAERLVKVVGLFAHLVDEWERSKHDEGVAQCIAGITLELALGNKKMQKILTKLGAQLLVAKVFVAHRSLDFQGRYVDLKEWMLLPNPDGIVKHYVAGGVAKEVKSSDD
;
A
#
# COMPACT_ATOMS: atom_id res chain seq x y z
N GLY A 1 -3.14 72.54 8.12
CA GLY A 1 -4.06 71.84 7.19
C GLY A 1 -3.44 70.66 6.43
N LYS A 2 -2.45 70.88 5.55
CA LYS A 2 -1.93 69.83 4.63
C LYS A 2 -1.06 68.74 5.28
N LYS A 3 -0.24 69.07 6.30
CA LYS A 3 0.61 68.09 7.02
C LYS A 3 -0.20 67.09 7.85
N THR A 4 -1.25 67.56 8.52
CA THR A 4 -2.18 66.73 9.31
C THR A 4 -2.95 65.73 8.45
N LYS A 5 -3.43 66.14 7.26
CA LYS A 5 -4.09 65.24 6.28
C LYS A 5 -3.15 64.16 5.70
N LYS A 6 -1.86 64.45 5.51
CA LYS A 6 -0.87 63.45 5.07
C LYS A 6 -0.58 62.41 6.17
N MET A 7 -0.52 62.85 7.42
CA MET A 7 -0.25 61.98 8.57
C MET A 7 -1.40 61.01 8.85
N THR A 8 -2.65 61.49 8.79
CA THR A 8 -3.85 60.66 8.94
C THR A 8 -4.01 59.63 7.82
N LYS A 9 -3.68 60.00 6.57
CA LYS A 9 -3.70 59.06 5.43
C LYS A 9 -2.63 57.96 5.56
N LYS A 10 -1.46 58.28 6.14
CA LYS A 10 -0.38 57.30 6.41
C LYS A 10 -0.77 56.33 7.52
N LEU A 11 -1.37 56.83 8.60
CA LEU A 11 -1.92 56.04 9.71
C LEU A 11 -3.07 55.11 9.27
N ALA A 12 -3.98 55.61 8.44
CA ALA A 12 -5.06 54.78 7.87
C ALA A 12 -4.52 53.65 6.97
N LYS A 13 -3.51 53.93 6.15
CA LYS A 13 -2.85 52.92 5.30
C LYS A 13 -2.07 51.89 6.12
N GLN A 14 -1.50 52.29 7.26
CA GLN A 14 -0.81 51.38 8.18
C GLN A 14 -1.81 50.48 8.93
N LYS A 15 -2.90 51.05 9.47
CA LYS A 15 -3.98 50.26 10.10
C LYS A 15 -4.63 49.29 9.12
N TYR A 16 -4.87 49.72 7.87
CA TYR A 16 -5.38 48.83 6.83
C TYR A 16 -4.41 47.67 6.55
N ARG A 17 -3.10 47.95 6.40
CA ARG A 17 -2.09 46.89 6.20
C ARG A 17 -1.96 45.94 7.38
N GLU A 18 -2.09 46.42 8.61
CA GLU A 18 -2.12 45.58 9.82
C GLU A 18 -3.39 44.73 9.87
N GLN A 19 -4.54 45.29 9.52
CA GLN A 19 -5.81 44.58 9.44
C GLN A 19 -5.79 43.51 8.35
N THR A 20 -5.21 43.81 7.17
CA THR A 20 -4.99 42.82 6.10
C THR A 20 -4.00 41.74 6.54
N ARG A 21 -2.90 42.09 7.23
CA ARG A 21 -1.95 41.10 7.78
C ARG A 21 -2.59 40.18 8.82
N ARG A 22 -3.52 40.69 9.63
CA ARG A 22 -4.30 39.89 10.59
C ARG A 22 -5.35 38.99 9.92
N GLN A 23 -5.79 39.31 8.70
CA GLN A 23 -6.71 38.51 7.90
C GLN A 23 -6.01 37.43 7.05
N ILE A 24 -4.70 37.57 6.79
CA ILE A 24 -3.93 36.56 6.09
C ILE A 24 -3.70 35.39 7.05
N LEU A 25 -4.37 34.28 6.78
CA LEU A 25 -4.14 33.03 7.51
C LEU A 25 -2.67 32.65 7.44
N PRO A 26 -2.08 32.12 8.53
CA PRO A 26 -0.75 31.55 8.49
C PRO A 26 -0.63 30.51 7.37
N ALA A 27 0.53 30.46 6.70
CA ALA A 27 0.76 29.56 5.57
C ALA A 27 0.48 28.08 5.90
N ALA A 28 0.65 27.67 7.17
CA ALA A 28 0.27 26.34 7.64
C ALA A 28 -1.24 26.08 7.58
N MET A 29 -2.08 27.05 7.99
CA MET A 29 -3.55 26.90 7.91
C MET A 29 -4.05 26.91 6.48
N VAL A 30 -3.46 27.73 5.60
CA VAL A 30 -3.80 27.75 4.17
C VAL A 30 -3.51 26.38 3.55
N ARG A 31 -2.34 25.80 3.85
CA ARG A 31 -1.98 24.43 3.41
C ARG A 31 -2.96 23.39 3.94
N ALA A 32 -3.28 23.41 5.23
CA ALA A 32 -4.21 22.46 5.83
C ALA A 32 -5.60 22.53 5.16
N ARG A 33 -6.13 23.73 4.92
CA ARG A 33 -7.40 23.92 4.21
C ARG A 33 -7.36 23.42 2.77
N ALA A 34 -6.27 23.66 2.05
CA ALA A 34 -6.11 23.17 0.68
C ALA A 34 -6.08 21.63 0.63
N LEU A 35 -5.37 20.98 1.56
CA LEU A 35 -5.34 19.52 1.66
C LEU A 35 -6.71 18.95 2.02
N THR A 36 -7.41 19.56 2.98
CA THR A 36 -8.79 19.19 3.33
C THR A 36 -9.73 19.33 2.13
N ALA A 37 -9.60 20.39 1.33
CA ALA A 37 -10.41 20.57 0.14
C ALA A 37 -10.16 19.46 -0.90
N LEU A 38 -8.90 19.12 -1.17
CA LEU A 38 -8.55 18.02 -2.07
C LEU A 38 -9.11 16.68 -1.58
N LEU A 39 -8.99 16.37 -0.29
CA LEU A 39 -9.55 15.14 0.30
C LEU A 39 -11.07 15.09 0.15
N LYS A 40 -11.78 16.18 0.51
CA LYS A 40 -13.25 16.25 0.38
C LYS A 40 -13.71 16.15 -1.06
N MET A 41 -13.02 16.81 -2.00
CA MET A 41 -13.34 16.73 -3.42
C MET A 41 -13.13 15.31 -3.98
N SER A 42 -12.18 14.54 -3.44
CA SER A 42 -11.88 13.19 -3.91
C SER A 42 -13.04 12.20 -3.70
N VAL A 43 -13.93 12.46 -2.73
CA VAL A 43 -15.09 11.58 -2.43
C VAL A 43 -16.43 12.24 -2.72
N ASN A 44 -16.46 13.52 -3.11
CA ASN A 44 -17.70 14.25 -3.31
C ASN A 44 -18.45 13.77 -4.58
N PRO A 45 -19.69 13.23 -4.46
CA PRO A 45 -20.47 12.74 -5.59
C PRO A 45 -20.76 13.80 -6.67
N THR A 46 -20.74 15.09 -6.34
CA THR A 46 -21.02 16.17 -7.30
C THR A 46 -19.81 16.55 -8.16
N VAL A 47 -18.60 16.13 -7.78
CA VAL A 47 -17.37 16.35 -8.55
C VAL A 47 -17.24 15.25 -9.59
N GLU A 48 -16.89 15.59 -10.83
CA GLU A 48 -16.65 14.60 -11.88
C GLU A 48 -15.55 13.61 -11.48
N TRP A 49 -15.71 12.32 -11.80
CA TRP A 49 -14.78 11.26 -11.41
C TRP A 49 -13.33 11.56 -11.79
N SER A 50 -13.07 12.05 -13.02
CA SER A 50 -11.73 12.41 -13.47
C SER A 50 -11.09 13.49 -12.58
N SER A 51 -11.88 14.47 -12.13
CA SER A 51 -11.44 15.52 -11.22
C SER A 51 -11.16 15.00 -9.81
N ARG A 52 -11.90 13.99 -9.34
CA ARG A 52 -11.59 13.31 -8.08
C ARG A 52 -10.24 12.59 -8.14
N LEU A 53 -9.99 11.86 -9.23
CA LEU A 53 -8.70 11.19 -9.45
C LEU A 53 -7.55 12.21 -9.54
N ARG A 54 -7.77 13.38 -10.18
CA ARG A 54 -6.77 14.46 -10.18
C ARG A 54 -6.48 15.02 -8.78
N CYS A 55 -7.49 15.10 -7.91
CA CYS A 55 -7.29 15.50 -6.51
C CYS A 55 -6.41 14.49 -5.77
N LEU A 56 -6.67 13.19 -5.92
CA LEU A 56 -5.82 12.13 -5.37
C LEU A 56 -4.40 12.17 -5.94
N ALA A 57 -4.24 12.35 -7.26
CA ALA A 57 -2.93 12.48 -7.88
C ALA A 57 -2.15 13.70 -7.36
N ALA A 58 -2.84 14.82 -7.07
CA ALA A 58 -2.23 15.96 -6.42
C ALA A 58 -1.78 15.64 -4.99
N LEU A 59 -2.60 14.93 -4.21
CA LEU A 59 -2.25 14.47 -2.88
C LEU A 59 -1.03 13.53 -2.89
N VAL A 60 -0.95 12.60 -3.84
CA VAL A 60 0.22 11.73 -4.05
C VAL A 60 1.48 12.58 -4.23
N ARG A 61 1.46 13.54 -5.16
CA ARG A 61 2.62 14.42 -5.42
C ARG A 61 3.00 15.22 -4.17
N LEU A 62 2.02 15.75 -3.45
CA LEU A 62 2.27 16.53 -2.24
C LEU A 62 2.87 15.67 -1.11
N SER A 63 2.46 14.41 -0.98
CA SER A 63 3.01 13.46 -0.02
C SER A 63 4.46 13.08 -0.32
N VAL A 64 4.83 12.94 -1.59
CA VAL A 64 6.21 12.60 -1.97
C VAL A 64 7.17 13.78 -1.77
N LEU A 65 6.69 15.01 -1.94
CA LEU A 65 7.53 16.22 -1.87
C LEU A 65 7.99 16.58 -0.46
N ASP A 66 7.20 16.27 0.56
CA ASP A 66 7.47 16.71 1.93
C ASP A 66 6.88 15.72 2.97
N PRO A 67 7.71 15.14 3.85
CA PRO A 67 7.24 14.26 4.93
C PRO A 67 6.21 14.94 5.85
N GLY A 68 6.31 16.27 6.05
CA GLY A 68 5.34 17.03 6.83
C GLY A 68 3.94 17.04 6.19
N ARG A 69 3.86 17.24 4.87
CA ARG A 69 2.61 17.13 4.10
C ARG A 69 2.06 15.71 4.11
N GLN A 70 2.92 14.72 3.95
CA GLN A 70 2.52 13.30 4.02
C GLN A 70 1.87 12.98 5.37
N ALA A 71 2.50 13.40 6.48
CA ALA A 71 1.97 13.23 7.81
C ALA A 71 0.64 13.97 8.02
N MET A 72 0.53 15.19 7.50
CA MET A 72 -0.71 15.97 7.57
C MET A 72 -1.85 15.30 6.80
N ILE A 73 -1.61 14.82 5.58
CA ILE A 73 -2.61 14.11 4.78
C ILE A 73 -3.09 12.85 5.50
N GLU A 74 -2.16 12.08 6.08
CA GLU A 74 -2.52 10.88 6.85
C GLU A 74 -3.35 11.23 8.08
N SER A 75 -2.95 12.26 8.85
CA SER A 75 -3.69 12.71 10.03
C SER A 75 -5.11 13.21 9.72
N MET A 76 -5.37 13.58 8.45
CA MET A 76 -6.68 13.99 7.95
C MET A 76 -7.51 12.82 7.37
N GLY A 77 -7.05 11.57 7.49
CA GLY A 77 -7.74 10.38 6.97
C GLY A 77 -7.45 10.10 5.50
N GLY A 78 -6.24 10.39 5.03
CA GLY A 78 -5.85 10.19 3.63
C GLY A 78 -6.04 8.76 3.12
N VAL A 79 -5.70 7.75 3.92
CA VAL A 79 -5.95 6.33 3.61
C VAL A 79 -7.45 6.05 3.53
N ASP A 80 -8.25 6.52 4.48
CA ASP A 80 -9.70 6.27 4.50
C ASP A 80 -10.40 6.88 3.28
N VAL A 81 -10.02 8.10 2.90
CA VAL A 81 -10.53 8.77 1.69
C VAL A 81 -10.16 7.98 0.43
N ALA A 82 -8.92 7.50 0.32
CA ALA A 82 -8.52 6.69 -0.80
C ALA A 82 -9.28 5.35 -0.85
N THR A 83 -9.50 4.71 0.29
CA THR A 83 -10.29 3.48 0.42
C THR A 83 -11.74 3.68 -0.05
N GLN A 84 -12.38 4.80 0.31
CA GLN A 84 -13.73 5.13 -0.17
C GLN A 84 -13.78 5.29 -1.69
N VAL A 85 -12.74 5.86 -2.31
CA VAL A 85 -12.64 5.95 -3.77
C VAL A 85 -12.48 4.56 -4.40
N LEU A 86 -11.69 3.66 -3.81
CA LEU A 86 -11.62 2.27 -4.26
C LEU A 86 -12.99 1.61 -4.20
N LEU A 87 -13.72 1.75 -3.09
CA LEU A 87 -15.04 1.17 -2.90
C LEU A 87 -16.07 1.73 -3.91
N THR A 88 -16.00 3.03 -4.20
CA THR A 88 -16.85 3.67 -5.22
C THR A 88 -16.59 3.06 -6.60
N TRP A 89 -15.32 2.90 -6.98
CA TRP A 89 -14.96 2.26 -8.24
C TRP A 89 -15.36 0.78 -8.30
N LEU A 90 -15.25 0.05 -7.18
CA LEU A 90 -15.71 -1.33 -7.10
C LEU A 90 -17.23 -1.47 -7.32
N GLN A 91 -18.01 -0.47 -6.89
CA GLN A 91 -19.45 -0.38 -7.14
C GLN A 91 -19.77 0.06 -8.59
N GLN A 92 -18.91 0.86 -9.21
CA GLN A 92 -19.11 1.45 -10.54
C GLN A 92 -17.91 1.19 -11.45
N ARG A 93 -17.83 -0.04 -11.98
CA ARG A 93 -16.70 -0.52 -12.80
C ARG A 93 -16.53 0.17 -14.15
N SER A 94 -17.55 0.90 -14.63
CA SER A 94 -17.48 1.69 -15.86
C SER A 94 -16.59 2.94 -15.74
N LEU A 95 -16.25 3.33 -14.51
CA LEU A 95 -15.40 4.48 -14.25
C LEU A 95 -13.93 4.20 -14.59
N GLN A 96 -13.18 5.26 -14.90
CA GLN A 96 -11.72 5.19 -15.03
C GLN A 96 -11.08 4.54 -13.79
N GLY A 97 -10.05 3.73 -13.99
CA GLY A 97 -9.35 3.00 -12.93
C GLY A 97 -8.89 3.88 -11.75
N PRO A 98 -8.88 3.34 -10.52
CA PRO A 98 -8.63 4.11 -9.31
C PRO A 98 -7.12 4.18 -8.97
N ASP A 99 -6.24 4.22 -9.97
CA ASP A 99 -4.78 4.12 -9.81
C ASP A 99 -4.22 5.16 -8.83
N SER A 100 -4.76 6.37 -8.87
CA SER A 100 -4.34 7.47 -7.98
C SER A 100 -4.70 7.20 -6.52
N ALA A 101 -5.80 6.48 -6.24
CA ALA A 101 -6.17 6.08 -4.89
C ALA A 101 -5.23 4.99 -4.37
N MET A 102 -4.95 3.97 -5.20
CA MET A 102 -4.01 2.90 -4.86
C MET A 102 -2.61 3.47 -4.56
N GLN A 103 -2.15 4.40 -5.39
CA GLN A 103 -0.86 5.05 -5.22
C GLN A 103 -0.82 5.94 -3.98
N LEU A 104 -1.91 6.62 -3.62
CA LEU A 104 -1.99 7.40 -2.39
C LEU A 104 -1.85 6.51 -1.16
N ILE A 105 -2.59 5.40 -1.10
CA ILE A 105 -2.47 4.41 -0.02
C ILE A 105 -1.02 3.93 0.09
N ARG A 106 -0.41 3.52 -1.03
CA ARG A 106 0.99 3.07 -1.04
C ARG A 106 1.92 4.10 -0.44
N VAL A 107 1.86 5.34 -0.92
CA VAL A 107 2.75 6.41 -0.44
C VAL A 107 2.54 6.68 1.04
N LEU A 108 1.29 6.79 1.49
CA LEU A 108 0.99 7.09 2.90
C LEU A 108 1.48 5.97 3.81
N LEU A 109 1.20 4.70 3.48
CA LEU A 109 1.59 3.56 4.33
C LEU A 109 3.11 3.37 4.43
N TYR A 110 3.87 3.63 3.37
CA TYR A 110 5.34 3.52 3.36
C TYR A 110 6.08 4.69 4.00
N ALA A 111 5.39 5.75 4.45
CA ALA A 111 6.07 6.86 5.14
C ALA A 111 6.87 6.38 6.36
N PRO A 112 8.14 6.81 6.54
CA PRO A 112 8.95 6.42 7.69
C PRO A 112 8.58 7.13 8.99
N ALA A 113 7.67 8.12 8.95
CA ALA A 113 7.35 8.96 10.09
C ALA A 113 6.67 8.18 11.23
N SER A 114 7.37 8.06 12.37
CA SER A 114 6.88 7.40 13.58
C SER A 114 5.70 8.14 14.22
N SER A 115 5.65 9.47 14.09
CA SER A 115 4.58 10.32 14.63
C SER A 115 3.19 9.99 14.11
N ILE A 116 3.09 9.38 12.93
CA ILE A 116 1.83 8.99 12.29
C ILE A 116 1.60 7.48 12.31
N LEU A 117 2.49 6.71 12.96
CA LEU A 117 2.39 5.25 13.00
C LEU A 117 1.07 4.79 13.62
N ALA A 118 0.61 5.47 14.67
CA ALA A 118 -0.67 5.17 15.31
C ALA A 118 -1.87 5.40 14.37
N ALA A 119 -1.87 6.52 13.65
CA ALA A 119 -2.92 6.85 12.67
C ALA A 119 -2.96 5.80 11.53
N LYS A 120 -1.80 5.46 10.98
CA LYS A 120 -1.67 4.41 9.96
C LYS A 120 -2.20 3.07 10.43
N ARG A 121 -1.82 2.67 11.65
CA ARG A 121 -2.29 1.42 12.26
C ARG A 121 -3.81 1.44 12.39
N LEU A 122 -4.38 2.52 12.89
CA LEU A 122 -5.82 2.67 13.03
C LEU A 122 -6.54 2.51 11.68
N ALA A 123 -6.03 3.16 10.63
CA ALA A 123 -6.60 3.12 9.28
C ALA A 123 -6.56 1.72 8.61
N VAL A 124 -5.71 0.80 9.09
CA VAL A 124 -5.56 -0.54 8.49
C VAL A 124 -6.04 -1.68 9.38
N THR A 125 -6.24 -1.45 10.68
CA THR A 125 -6.56 -2.51 11.64
C THR A 125 -7.95 -3.12 11.41
N SER A 126 -8.88 -2.37 10.83
CA SER A 126 -10.20 -2.90 10.43
C SER A 126 -10.14 -3.90 9.28
N GLY A 127 -9.05 -3.89 8.50
CA GLY A 127 -8.91 -4.68 7.27
C GLY A 127 -9.69 -4.15 6.07
N GLU A 128 -10.51 -3.09 6.21
CA GLU A 128 -11.34 -2.55 5.12
C GLU A 128 -10.51 -2.10 3.91
N THR A 129 -9.44 -1.34 4.16
CA THR A 129 -8.49 -0.91 3.14
C THR A 129 -7.86 -2.09 2.40
N ALA A 130 -7.50 -3.15 3.13
CA ALA A 130 -6.88 -4.34 2.55
C ALA A 130 -7.87 -5.12 1.67
N ASP A 131 -9.12 -5.27 2.12
CA ASP A 131 -10.19 -5.89 1.35
C ASP A 131 -10.51 -5.12 0.08
N ALA A 132 -10.61 -3.80 0.17
CA ALA A 132 -10.85 -2.95 -0.98
C ALA A 132 -9.73 -3.12 -2.02
N LEU A 133 -8.47 -3.09 -1.58
CA LEU A 133 -7.31 -3.33 -2.46
C LEU A 133 -7.37 -4.72 -3.09
N ALA A 134 -7.58 -5.78 -2.32
CA ALA A 134 -7.63 -7.14 -2.84
C ALA A 134 -8.76 -7.33 -3.89
N ARG A 135 -9.93 -6.71 -3.67
CA ARG A 135 -11.04 -6.72 -4.65
C ARG A 135 -10.76 -5.89 -5.90
N VAL A 136 -9.96 -4.83 -5.79
CA VAL A 136 -9.49 -4.05 -6.95
C VAL A 136 -8.49 -4.86 -7.76
N LEU A 137 -7.53 -5.52 -7.09
CA LEU A 137 -6.53 -6.38 -7.71
C LEU A 137 -7.17 -7.56 -8.45
N ALA A 138 -8.14 -8.23 -7.82
CA ALA A 138 -8.86 -9.35 -8.44
C ALA A 138 -9.59 -8.96 -9.74
N ALA A 139 -9.93 -7.68 -9.89
CA ALA A 139 -10.64 -7.17 -11.05
C ALA A 139 -9.76 -6.39 -12.03
N THR A 140 -8.45 -6.34 -11.76
CA THR A 140 -7.44 -5.83 -12.68
C THR A 140 -6.33 -6.87 -12.91
N PRO A 141 -6.67 -8.14 -13.21
CA PRO A 141 -5.67 -9.20 -13.35
C PRO A 141 -4.70 -8.88 -14.50
N GLY A 142 -3.40 -9.15 -14.28
CA GLY A 142 -2.36 -8.92 -15.29
C GLY A 142 -2.02 -7.45 -15.58
N ASN A 143 -2.71 -6.48 -14.98
CA ASN A 143 -2.25 -5.08 -15.02
C ASN A 143 -1.08 -4.90 -14.06
N VAL A 144 0.14 -5.09 -14.55
CA VAL A 144 1.38 -5.08 -13.76
C VAL A 144 1.52 -3.83 -12.88
N ALA A 145 1.16 -2.64 -13.39
CA ALA A 145 1.27 -1.39 -12.63
C ALA A 145 0.30 -1.34 -11.44
N ALA A 146 -0.95 -1.76 -11.66
CA ALA A 146 -1.95 -1.87 -10.61
C ALA A 146 -1.56 -2.96 -9.59
N GLN A 147 -1.14 -4.13 -10.08
CA GLN A 147 -0.73 -5.27 -9.25
C GLN A 147 0.46 -4.90 -8.36
N ARG A 148 1.51 -4.30 -8.94
CA ARG A 148 2.67 -3.84 -8.17
C ARG A 148 2.28 -2.85 -7.07
N THR A 149 1.44 -1.87 -7.39
CA THR A 149 1.02 -0.84 -6.43
C THR A 149 0.13 -1.40 -5.33
N GLY A 150 -0.87 -2.22 -5.70
CA GLY A 150 -1.82 -2.79 -4.76
C GLY A 150 -1.20 -3.86 -3.88
N LEU A 151 -0.39 -4.77 -4.43
CA LEU A 151 0.30 -5.80 -3.65
C LEU A 151 1.32 -5.18 -2.68
N ALA A 152 2.10 -4.19 -3.12
CA ALA A 152 3.00 -3.46 -2.20
C ALA A 152 2.22 -2.82 -1.03
N SER A 153 1.05 -2.22 -1.33
CA SER A 153 0.19 -1.63 -0.31
C SER A 153 -0.37 -2.68 0.66
N THR A 154 -0.90 -3.79 0.14
CA THR A 154 -1.40 -4.92 0.93
C THR A 154 -0.32 -5.51 1.83
N TRP A 155 0.90 -5.66 1.31
CA TRP A 155 2.04 -6.11 2.10
C TRP A 155 2.33 -5.18 3.28
N GLN A 156 2.34 -3.88 3.03
CA GLN A 156 2.57 -2.89 4.08
C GLN A 156 1.42 -2.82 5.10
N ILE A 157 0.17 -3.06 4.67
CA ILE A 157 -0.97 -3.19 5.58
C ILE A 157 -0.76 -4.36 6.55
N LEU A 158 -0.40 -5.54 6.04
CA LEU A 158 -0.14 -6.71 6.87
C LEU A 158 0.96 -6.43 7.93
N ARG A 159 2.03 -5.75 7.52
CA ARG A 159 3.11 -5.32 8.42
C ARG A 159 2.63 -4.39 9.54
N LEU A 160 1.80 -3.42 9.18
CA LEU A 160 1.32 -2.39 10.11
C LEU A 160 0.26 -2.94 11.07
N ALA A 161 -0.68 -3.72 10.56
CA ALA A 161 -1.75 -4.35 11.35
C ALA A 161 -1.18 -5.42 12.31
N GLY A 162 -0.17 -6.15 11.85
CA GLY A 162 0.49 -7.20 12.62
C GLY A 162 -0.35 -8.48 12.74
N PRO A 163 0.26 -9.58 13.20
CA PRO A 163 -0.31 -10.93 13.11
C PRO A 163 -1.53 -11.16 14.02
N LYS A 164 -1.75 -10.32 15.03
CA LYS A 164 -2.86 -10.44 15.98
C LYS A 164 -4.12 -9.64 15.59
N SER A 165 -4.06 -8.87 14.51
CA SER A 165 -5.17 -8.00 14.08
C SER A 165 -6.35 -8.75 13.45
N GLY A 166 -6.16 -10.00 13.01
CA GLY A 166 -7.16 -10.76 12.26
C GLY A 166 -7.25 -10.38 10.76
N VAL A 167 -6.50 -9.36 10.32
CA VAL A 167 -6.48 -8.91 8.92
C VAL A 167 -5.94 -10.00 7.99
N ALA A 168 -4.90 -10.73 8.41
CA ALA A 168 -4.32 -11.83 7.66
C ALA A 168 -5.35 -12.95 7.42
N GLU A 169 -6.05 -13.38 8.47
CA GLU A 169 -7.10 -14.39 8.40
C GLU A 169 -8.23 -13.96 7.48
N ARG A 170 -8.67 -12.70 7.59
CA ARG A 170 -9.72 -12.14 6.74
C ARG A 170 -9.32 -12.15 5.27
N LEU A 171 -8.14 -11.66 4.94
CA LEU A 171 -7.67 -11.60 3.55
C LEU A 171 -7.55 -12.99 2.92
N VAL A 172 -7.03 -13.96 3.66
CA VAL A 172 -6.86 -15.32 3.13
C VAL A 172 -8.19 -16.07 3.04
N LYS A 173 -9.00 -16.06 4.10
CA LYS A 173 -10.20 -16.92 4.18
C LYS A 173 -11.45 -16.30 3.56
N VAL A 174 -11.60 -14.99 3.68
CA VAL A 174 -12.82 -14.29 3.24
C VAL A 174 -12.63 -13.72 1.85
N VAL A 175 -11.50 -13.05 1.62
CA VAL A 175 -11.25 -12.36 0.34
C VAL A 175 -10.59 -13.27 -0.70
N GLY A 176 -9.98 -14.38 -0.29
CA GLY A 176 -9.30 -15.31 -1.19
C GLY A 176 -7.96 -14.78 -1.71
N LEU A 177 -7.28 -13.92 -0.93
CA LEU A 177 -6.03 -13.27 -1.35
C LEU A 177 -4.99 -14.28 -1.85
N PHE A 178 -4.83 -15.43 -1.19
CA PHE A 178 -3.80 -16.39 -1.60
C PHE A 178 -4.05 -16.98 -3.00
N ALA A 179 -5.31 -17.25 -3.35
CA ALA A 179 -5.66 -17.69 -4.70
C ALA A 179 -5.29 -16.62 -5.74
N HIS A 180 -5.58 -15.36 -5.44
CA HIS A 180 -5.15 -14.23 -6.29
C HIS A 180 -3.63 -14.18 -6.48
N LEU A 181 -2.83 -14.42 -5.43
CA LEU A 181 -1.36 -14.41 -5.53
C LEU A 181 -0.83 -15.52 -6.45
N VAL A 182 -1.44 -16.71 -6.41
CA VAL A 182 -1.08 -17.83 -7.30
C VAL A 182 -1.43 -17.50 -8.74
N ASP A 183 -2.64 -16.99 -8.98
CA ASP A 183 -3.07 -16.63 -10.33
C ASP A 183 -2.25 -15.48 -10.91
N GLU A 184 -1.95 -14.46 -10.09
CA GLU A 184 -1.15 -13.32 -10.52
C GLU A 184 0.32 -13.69 -10.73
N TRP A 185 0.86 -14.64 -9.97
CA TRP A 185 2.17 -15.20 -10.24
C TRP A 185 2.25 -15.77 -11.66
N GLU A 186 1.27 -16.57 -12.10
CA GLU A 186 1.30 -17.15 -13.44
C GLU A 186 1.20 -16.11 -14.56
N ARG A 187 0.58 -14.95 -14.30
CA ARG A 187 0.45 -13.83 -15.26
C ARG A 187 1.67 -12.92 -15.30
N SER A 188 2.25 -12.64 -14.14
CA SER A 188 3.24 -11.57 -13.95
C SER A 188 4.58 -12.05 -13.40
N LYS A 189 4.89 -13.36 -13.49
CA LYS A 189 6.14 -13.97 -13.00
C LYS A 189 7.43 -13.34 -13.51
N HIS A 190 7.40 -12.60 -14.63
CA HIS A 190 8.58 -11.91 -15.17
C HIS A 190 8.84 -10.56 -14.48
N ASP A 191 7.86 -10.00 -13.78
CA ASP A 191 8.00 -8.72 -13.09
C ASP A 191 8.56 -8.93 -11.67
N GLU A 192 9.82 -8.55 -11.46
CA GLU A 192 10.50 -8.71 -10.17
C GLU A 192 9.76 -7.98 -9.03
N GLY A 193 9.17 -6.81 -9.29
CA GLY A 193 8.44 -6.04 -8.29
C GLY A 193 7.14 -6.72 -7.84
N VAL A 194 6.39 -7.29 -8.77
CA VAL A 194 5.19 -8.10 -8.44
C VAL A 194 5.61 -9.38 -7.71
N ALA A 195 6.64 -10.08 -8.21
CA ALA A 195 7.16 -11.29 -7.59
C ALA A 195 7.61 -11.06 -6.15
N GLN A 196 8.34 -9.97 -5.89
CA GLN A 196 8.77 -9.56 -4.55
C GLN A 196 7.57 -9.34 -3.63
N CYS A 197 6.53 -8.67 -4.12
CA CYS A 197 5.33 -8.43 -3.31
C CYS A 197 4.57 -9.74 -3.03
N ILE A 198 4.48 -10.67 -3.99
CA ILE A 198 3.83 -11.98 -3.80
C ILE A 198 4.53 -12.80 -2.71
N ALA A 199 5.86 -12.95 -2.79
CA ALA A 199 6.63 -13.64 -1.76
C ALA A 199 6.56 -12.90 -0.43
N GLY A 200 6.71 -11.58 -0.46
CA GLY A 200 6.63 -10.71 0.72
C GLY A 200 5.31 -10.84 1.48
N ILE A 201 4.17 -10.78 0.78
CA ILE A 201 2.84 -10.98 1.37
C ILE A 201 2.73 -12.38 1.96
N THR A 202 3.15 -13.41 1.21
CA THR A 202 3.04 -14.80 1.64
C THR A 202 3.84 -15.06 2.92
N LEU A 203 5.07 -14.52 3.00
CA LEU A 203 5.91 -14.58 4.20
C LEU A 203 5.32 -13.75 5.34
N GLU A 204 4.81 -12.54 5.07
CA GLU A 204 4.22 -11.69 6.11
C GLU A 204 2.95 -12.30 6.71
N LEU A 205 2.12 -13.00 5.92
CA LEU A 205 0.96 -13.75 6.41
C LEU A 205 1.38 -14.85 7.40
N ALA A 206 2.53 -15.49 7.18
CA ALA A 206 3.05 -16.56 8.03
C ALA A 206 3.79 -16.05 9.27
N LEU A 207 4.36 -14.84 9.21
CA LEU A 207 5.24 -14.29 10.24
C LEU A 207 4.49 -14.13 11.58
N GLY A 208 5.00 -14.79 12.63
CA GLY A 208 4.41 -14.73 13.97
C GLY A 208 3.00 -15.34 14.09
N ASN A 209 2.50 -16.06 13.08
CA ASN A 209 1.16 -16.62 13.07
C ASN A 209 1.15 -18.13 12.73
N LYS A 210 1.25 -18.98 13.76
CA LYS A 210 1.26 -20.45 13.62
C LYS A 210 -0.06 -21.01 13.05
N LYS A 211 -1.20 -20.36 13.28
CA LYS A 211 -2.48 -20.78 12.70
C LYS A 211 -2.47 -20.55 11.19
N MET A 212 -1.98 -19.39 10.76
CA MET A 212 -1.84 -19.06 9.35
C MET A 212 -0.80 -19.93 8.65
N GLN A 213 0.33 -20.24 9.30
CA GLN A 213 1.32 -21.20 8.78
C GLN A 213 0.67 -22.54 8.40
N LYS A 214 -0.19 -23.11 9.25
CA LYS A 214 -0.91 -24.36 8.94
C LYS A 214 -1.84 -24.23 7.73
N ILE A 215 -2.52 -23.09 7.58
CA ILE A 215 -3.42 -22.83 6.44
C ILE A 215 -2.60 -22.69 5.16
N LEU A 216 -1.57 -21.85 5.19
CA LEU A 216 -0.68 -21.59 4.05
C LEU A 216 0.05 -22.84 3.58
N THR A 217 0.46 -23.72 4.50
CA THR A 217 1.06 -25.02 4.13
C THR A 217 0.09 -25.90 3.34
N LYS A 218 -1.19 -25.96 3.74
CA LYS A 218 -2.21 -26.69 2.97
C LYS A 218 -2.46 -26.09 1.59
N LEU A 219 -2.23 -24.79 1.44
CA LEU A 219 -2.39 -24.07 0.17
C LEU A 219 -1.11 -24.09 -0.70
N GLY A 220 -0.02 -24.72 -0.26
CA GLY A 220 1.23 -24.79 -1.03
C GLY A 220 2.02 -23.47 -1.04
N ALA A 221 1.86 -22.63 -0.03
CA ALA A 221 2.52 -21.32 0.06
C ALA A 221 4.04 -21.38 -0.01
N GLN A 222 4.67 -22.40 0.61
CA GLN A 222 6.12 -22.55 0.55
C GLN A 222 6.61 -22.79 -0.89
N LEU A 223 5.85 -23.55 -1.70
CA LEU A 223 6.17 -23.77 -3.11
C LEU A 223 6.07 -22.49 -3.93
N LEU A 224 5.03 -21.66 -3.69
CA LEU A 224 4.90 -20.36 -4.35
C LEU A 224 6.10 -19.45 -4.04
N VAL A 225 6.51 -19.37 -2.77
CA VAL A 225 7.70 -18.59 -2.37
C VAL A 225 8.96 -19.16 -3.00
N ALA A 226 9.13 -20.48 -3.04
CA ALA A 226 10.25 -21.12 -3.72
C ALA A 226 10.30 -20.74 -5.21
N LYS A 227 9.18 -20.85 -5.94
CA LYS A 227 9.07 -20.45 -7.35
C LYS A 227 9.55 -19.01 -7.59
N VAL A 228 9.17 -18.08 -6.71
CA VAL A 228 9.62 -16.67 -6.78
C VAL A 228 11.14 -16.57 -6.67
N PHE A 229 11.76 -17.20 -5.66
CA PHE A 229 13.22 -17.14 -5.49
C PHE A 229 14.00 -17.86 -6.58
N VAL A 230 13.44 -18.92 -7.19
CA VAL A 230 14.06 -19.59 -8.34
C VAL A 230 14.10 -18.66 -9.56
N ALA A 231 12.99 -17.97 -9.83
CA ALA A 231 12.85 -17.07 -10.96
C ALA A 231 13.65 -15.77 -10.78
N HIS A 232 13.68 -15.23 -9.56
CA HIS A 232 14.28 -13.93 -9.22
C HIS A 232 15.33 -14.10 -8.13
N ARG A 233 16.50 -14.61 -8.51
CA ARG A 233 17.59 -14.96 -7.57
C ARG A 233 18.21 -13.78 -6.84
N SER A 234 18.04 -12.56 -7.34
CA SER A 234 18.50 -11.31 -6.73
C SER A 234 17.60 -10.84 -5.57
N LEU A 235 16.39 -11.38 -5.42
CA LEU A 235 15.47 -10.94 -4.39
C LEU A 235 15.99 -11.28 -3.00
N ASP A 236 16.09 -10.25 -2.17
CA ASP A 236 16.42 -10.35 -0.76
C ASP A 236 15.41 -9.53 0.08
N PHE A 237 15.13 -10.04 1.28
CA PHE A 237 14.28 -9.42 2.29
C PHE A 237 15.09 -9.00 3.53
N GLN A 238 16.41 -8.92 3.43
CA GLN A 238 17.33 -8.37 4.44
C GLN A 238 17.16 -9.02 5.81
N GLY A 239 16.98 -10.35 5.84
CA GLY A 239 16.83 -11.13 7.06
C GLY A 239 15.49 -10.97 7.80
N ARG A 240 14.54 -10.15 7.30
CA ARG A 240 13.24 -9.92 7.95
C ARG A 240 12.48 -11.20 8.30
N TYR A 241 12.61 -12.23 7.47
CA TYR A 241 11.87 -13.48 7.58
C TYR A 241 12.71 -14.65 8.11
N VAL A 242 13.82 -14.37 8.82
CA VAL A 242 14.69 -15.42 9.38
C VAL A 242 13.95 -16.39 10.31
N ASP A 243 12.98 -15.89 11.08
CA ASP A 243 12.15 -16.69 11.99
C ASP A 243 11.22 -17.69 11.26
N LEU A 244 11.09 -17.57 9.94
CA LEU A 244 10.32 -18.49 9.11
C LEU A 244 11.18 -19.62 8.53
N LYS A 245 12.49 -19.66 8.81
CA LYS A 245 13.40 -20.67 8.27
C LYS A 245 12.86 -22.10 8.45
N GLU A 246 12.45 -22.46 9.66
CA GLU A 246 11.90 -23.80 9.94
C GLU A 246 10.58 -24.07 9.21
N TRP A 247 9.70 -23.08 9.08
CA TRP A 247 8.43 -23.24 8.37
C TRP A 247 8.61 -23.37 6.85
N MET A 248 9.65 -22.73 6.32
CA MET A 248 10.06 -22.80 4.92
C MET A 248 10.74 -24.11 4.56
N LEU A 249 11.24 -24.87 5.55
CA LEU A 249 11.63 -26.26 5.35
C LEU A 249 10.35 -27.05 5.07
N LEU A 250 10.12 -27.34 3.79
CA LEU A 250 8.95 -28.08 3.31
C LEU A 250 8.73 -29.35 4.15
N PRO A 251 7.55 -29.57 4.75
CA PRO A 251 7.25 -30.86 5.34
C PRO A 251 7.00 -31.90 4.22
N ASN A 252 8.09 -32.52 3.74
CA ASN A 252 8.21 -33.81 3.02
C ASN A 252 7.30 -34.06 1.77
N PRO A 253 7.57 -35.08 0.94
CA PRO A 253 7.95 -34.88 -0.46
C PRO A 253 7.15 -35.81 -1.40
N ASP A 254 5.88 -36.06 -1.14
CA ASP A 254 5.09 -37.03 -1.95
C ASP A 254 4.19 -36.35 -3.00
N GLY A 255 4.40 -35.05 -3.24
CA GLY A 255 3.53 -34.28 -4.11
C GLY A 255 4.20 -33.61 -5.29
N ILE A 256 5.25 -32.82 -5.07
CA ILE A 256 5.67 -31.85 -6.10
C ILE A 256 7.19 -31.63 -6.05
N VAL A 257 7.85 -32.30 -7.00
CA VAL A 257 9.10 -31.93 -7.69
C VAL A 257 10.40 -32.12 -6.90
N LYS A 258 11.02 -33.29 -7.18
CA LYS A 258 12.47 -33.45 -7.31
C LYS A 258 13.03 -32.23 -8.05
N HIS A 259 13.74 -31.35 -7.35
CA HIS A 259 14.81 -30.44 -7.81
C HIS A 259 14.86 -29.25 -6.86
N TYR A 260 15.58 -29.39 -5.75
CA TYR A 260 16.36 -28.26 -5.23
C TYR A 260 17.54 -28.79 -4.41
N VAL A 261 18.66 -28.98 -5.09
CA VAL A 261 19.98 -29.10 -4.47
C VAL A 261 20.51 -27.68 -4.34
N ALA A 262 20.84 -27.29 -3.10
CA ALA A 262 21.57 -26.08 -2.82
C ALA A 262 22.96 -26.16 -3.48
N GLY A 263 23.29 -25.15 -4.28
CA GLY A 263 24.67 -24.73 -4.59
C GLY A 263 25.68 -25.80 -5.00
N GLY A 264 25.98 -25.87 -6.31
CA GLY A 264 27.32 -26.18 -6.79
C GLY A 264 27.62 -27.64 -7.14
N VAL A 265 28.05 -27.81 -8.40
CA VAL A 265 28.67 -28.99 -9.01
C VAL A 265 27.71 -30.15 -9.33
N ALA A 266 27.35 -30.22 -10.62
CA ALA A 266 26.82 -31.42 -11.24
C ALA A 266 27.84 -32.55 -11.12
N LYS A 267 27.42 -33.69 -10.56
CA LYS A 267 27.98 -35.00 -10.91
C LYS A 267 26.83 -35.91 -11.30
N GLU A 268 26.86 -36.32 -12.57
CA GLU A 268 26.08 -37.44 -13.08
C GLU A 268 26.39 -38.68 -12.23
N VAL A 269 25.35 -39.32 -11.71
CA VAL A 269 25.43 -40.71 -11.28
C VAL A 269 24.54 -41.49 -12.22
N LYS A 270 25.18 -42.32 -13.04
CA LYS A 270 24.54 -43.25 -13.98
C LYS A 270 23.58 -44.15 -13.22
N SER A 271 22.42 -44.40 -13.83
CA SER A 271 21.52 -45.47 -13.46
C SER A 271 22.22 -46.82 -13.62
N SER A 272 22.14 -47.66 -12.60
CA SER A 272 22.21 -49.10 -12.78
C SER A 272 20.98 -49.68 -12.10
N ASP A 273 20.02 -50.07 -12.92
CA ASP A 273 19.05 -51.10 -12.59
C ASP A 273 19.83 -52.42 -12.38
N ASP A 274 19.65 -53.01 -11.20
CA ASP A 274 19.45 -54.45 -10.91
C ASP A 274 19.47 -54.67 -9.39
#